data_AF-A0A094E2K3-F1
#
_entry.id   AF-A0A094E2K3-F1
#
_cell.length_a   1.000
_cell.length_b   1.000
_cell.length_c   1.000
_cell.angle_alpha   90.00
_cell.angle_beta   90.00
_cell.angle_gamma   90.00
#
_symmetry.space_group_name_H-M   'P 1'
#
loop_
_entity.id
_entity.type
_entity.pdbx_description
1 polymer ?
#
loop_
_entity_poly.entity_id
_entity_poly.type
_entity_poly.pdbx_seq_one_letter_code
_entity_poly.pdbx_strand_id
1 'polypeptide(L)'
;MRLSLYSISVGLCLFHSVLGDGGSVKFAPAEGTPGDTVTCTSTVFDDADLAAFLEAESIDDCTRVGNNFVFDEGFIFRCGDDLENEILTACQGPINGVSTCKKGAPAGLG
;
A
#
# COMPACT_ATOMS: atom_id res chain seq x y z
N MET A 1 -23.72 19.18 -33.98
CA MET A 1 -23.19 17.80 -34.00
C MET A 1 -22.01 17.71 -33.05
N ARG A 2 -22.15 16.84 -32.04
CA ARG A 2 -21.16 16.10 -31.24
C ARG A 2 -19.83 16.81 -30.87
N LEU A 3 -19.82 17.38 -29.67
CA LEU A 3 -18.63 17.47 -28.82
C LEU A 3 -18.15 16.04 -28.51
N SER A 4 -16.95 15.68 -28.94
CA SER A 4 -16.29 14.43 -28.56
C SER A 4 -15.25 14.74 -27.50
N LEU A 5 -15.64 14.56 -26.24
CA LEU A 5 -14.70 14.41 -25.13
C LEU A 5 -14.18 12.98 -25.19
N TYR A 6 -12.89 12.80 -25.54
CA TYR A 6 -12.22 11.54 -25.28
C TYR A 6 -11.94 11.43 -23.78
N SER A 7 -12.67 10.50 -23.19
CA SER A 7 -12.66 10.10 -21.78
C SER A 7 -11.25 9.71 -21.33
N ILE A 8 -10.57 10.60 -20.61
CA ILE A 8 -9.43 10.21 -19.78
C ILE A 8 -10.01 9.63 -18.50
N SER A 9 -10.41 8.37 -18.57
CA SER A 9 -10.75 7.57 -17.39
C SER A 9 -9.45 7.08 -16.75
N VAL A 10 -8.57 8.01 -16.38
CA VAL A 10 -7.54 7.69 -15.38
C VAL A 10 -8.32 7.61 -14.09
N GLY A 11 -8.71 6.38 -13.74
CA GLY A 11 -9.21 6.00 -12.42
C GLY A 11 -8.11 6.23 -11.40
N LEU A 12 -7.77 7.49 -11.19
CA LEU A 12 -6.98 8.00 -10.10
C LEU A 12 -7.87 7.85 -8.88
N CYS A 13 -7.93 6.63 -8.35
CA CYS A 13 -8.36 6.38 -6.97
C CYS A 13 -7.29 6.95 -6.02
N LEU A 14 -7.00 8.25 -6.16
CA LEU A 14 -6.63 9.10 -5.05
C LEU A 14 -7.86 9.13 -4.14
N PHE A 15 -8.02 8.09 -3.34
CA PHE A 15 -8.71 8.24 -2.08
C PHE A 15 -7.92 9.30 -1.33
N HIS A 16 -8.43 10.53 -1.44
CA HIS A 16 -8.14 11.61 -0.53
C HIS A 16 -8.55 11.08 0.84
N SER A 17 -7.56 10.61 1.60
CA SER A 17 -7.73 10.35 3.03
C SER A 17 -8.24 11.64 3.64
N VAL A 18 -9.47 11.55 4.10
CA VAL A 18 -10.23 12.62 4.73
C VAL A 18 -9.54 12.98 6.05
N LEU A 19 -8.98 14.19 6.09
CA LEU A 19 -8.83 15.08 7.26
C LEU A 19 -8.20 14.50 8.54
N GLY A 20 -6.90 14.78 8.70
CA GLY A 20 -6.15 14.75 9.96
C GLY A 20 -4.67 14.62 9.64
N ASP A 21 -3.80 15.44 10.24
CA ASP A 21 -2.34 15.49 10.04
C ASP A 21 -1.62 14.14 10.30
N GLY A 22 -1.82 13.16 9.43
CA GLY A 22 -1.36 11.79 9.59
C GLY A 22 -0.89 11.18 8.29
N GLY A 23 0.00 10.21 8.41
CA GLY A 23 0.71 9.56 7.32
C GLY A 23 0.03 8.28 6.84
N SER A 24 0.33 7.91 5.60
CA SER A 24 -0.17 6.74 4.91
C SER A 24 0.90 6.16 4.00
N VAL A 25 1.19 4.88 4.19
CA VAL A 25 2.19 4.13 3.43
C VAL A 25 1.58 2.83 2.93
N LYS A 26 2.02 2.38 1.76
CA LYS A 26 1.47 1.21 1.08
C LYS A 26 2.56 0.21 0.77
N PHE A 27 2.25 -1.07 0.93
CA PHE A 27 3.02 -2.19 0.41
C PHE A 27 2.24 -2.74 -0.78
N ALA A 28 2.81 -2.58 -1.98
CA ALA A 28 2.17 -2.94 -3.23
C ALA A 28 2.99 -4.03 -3.95
N PRO A 29 2.36 -4.85 -4.79
CA PRO A 29 3.09 -5.75 -5.68
C PRO A 29 4.00 -4.96 -6.63
N ALA A 30 5.10 -5.58 -7.06
CA ALA A 30 5.88 -5.07 -8.18
C ALA A 30 4.99 -4.82 -9.41
N GLU A 31 5.35 -3.83 -10.23
CA GLU A 31 4.58 -3.48 -11.43
C GLU A 31 4.40 -4.72 -12.34
N GLY A 32 3.16 -4.94 -12.81
CA GLY A 32 2.83 -6.11 -13.63
C GLY A 32 2.71 -7.43 -12.87
N THR A 33 3.00 -7.45 -11.56
CA THR A 33 2.82 -8.64 -10.71
C THR A 33 1.44 -8.61 -10.07
N PRO A 34 0.65 -9.69 -10.14
CA PRO A 34 -0.59 -9.78 -9.40
C PRO A 34 -0.30 -9.96 -7.92
N GLY A 35 -1.04 -9.25 -7.08
CA GLY A 35 -0.92 -9.39 -5.64
C GLY A 35 -1.83 -8.43 -4.90
N ASP A 36 -1.95 -8.65 -3.61
CA ASP A 36 -2.76 -7.81 -2.75
C ASP A 36 -1.96 -6.58 -2.31
N THR A 37 -2.63 -5.59 -1.73
CA THR A 37 -1.98 -4.36 -1.25
C THR A 37 -2.38 -4.13 0.20
N VAL A 38 -1.40 -3.95 1.07
CA VAL A 38 -1.64 -3.53 2.46
C VAL A 38 -1.26 -2.05 2.62
N THR A 39 -2.11 -1.31 3.32
CA THR A 39 -1.90 0.11 3.61
C THR A 39 -1.85 0.28 5.12
N CYS A 40 -0.77 0.87 5.63
CA CYS A 40 -0.65 1.32 7.01
C CYS A 40 -0.90 2.82 7.06
N THR A 41 -1.73 3.26 7.99
CA THR A 41 -2.03 4.68 8.23
C THR A 41 -1.77 4.99 9.70
N SER A 42 -1.27 6.19 9.98
CA SER A 42 -1.09 6.69 11.34
C SER A 42 -1.63 8.10 11.46
N THR A 43 -2.22 8.45 12.59
CA THR A 43 -2.60 9.83 12.92
C THR A 43 -1.52 10.55 13.71
N VAL A 44 -0.37 9.90 13.95
CA VAL A 44 0.72 10.40 14.80
C VAL A 44 1.96 10.73 13.98
N PHE A 45 2.26 9.89 12.99
CA PHE A 45 3.41 10.05 12.10
C PHE A 45 2.95 10.58 10.75
N ASP A 46 3.76 11.41 10.10
CA ASP A 46 3.59 11.71 8.68
C ASP A 46 4.07 10.54 7.80
N ASP A 47 3.87 10.64 6.48
CA ASP A 47 4.23 9.57 5.54
C ASP A 47 5.72 9.17 5.61
N ALA A 48 6.61 10.14 5.82
CA ALA A 48 8.05 9.93 5.75
C ALA A 48 8.59 9.26 7.01
N ASP A 49 8.13 9.72 8.18
CA ASP A 49 8.47 9.12 9.46
C ASP A 49 7.84 7.72 9.60
N LEU A 50 6.61 7.54 9.12
CA LEU A 50 5.94 6.24 9.10
C LEU A 50 6.70 5.24 8.23
N ALA A 51 7.12 5.66 7.04
CA ALA A 51 7.92 4.80 6.15
C ALA A 51 9.30 4.49 6.75
N ALA A 52 9.97 5.46 7.39
CA ALA A 52 11.25 5.21 8.05
C ALA A 52 11.12 4.24 9.23
N PHE A 53 10.02 4.34 9.98
CA PHE A 53 9.73 3.40 11.07
C PHE A 53 9.56 1.97 10.54
N LEU A 54 8.71 1.77 9.54
CA LEU A 54 8.44 0.43 9.00
C LEU A 54 9.64 -0.18 8.27
N GLU A 55 10.49 0.65 7.65
CA GLU A 55 11.76 0.19 7.08
C GLU A 55 12.72 -0.34 8.16
N ALA A 56 12.70 0.25 9.36
CA ALA A 56 13.52 -0.22 10.49
C ALA A 56 13.02 -1.53 11.09
N GLU A 57 11.72 -1.84 10.99
CA GLU A 57 11.14 -3.13 11.41
C GLU A 57 11.62 -4.30 10.54
N SER A 58 12.35 -4.02 9.45
CA SER A 58 13.01 -5.03 8.60
C SER A 58 12.04 -6.05 8.01
N ILE A 59 10.89 -5.57 7.52
CA ILE A 59 9.88 -6.38 6.84
C ILE A 59 10.51 -7.00 5.58
N ASP A 60 10.53 -8.33 5.53
CA ASP A 60 11.14 -9.10 4.44
C ASP A 60 10.37 -8.97 3.10
N ASP A 61 11.04 -9.36 2.01
CA ASP A 61 10.49 -9.46 0.66
C ASP A 61 9.91 -8.15 0.07
N CYS A 62 10.35 -6.99 0.56
CA CYS A 62 9.97 -5.70 0.00
C CYS A 62 11.10 -4.67 0.01
N THR A 63 11.00 -3.72 -0.92
CA THR A 63 11.93 -2.59 -1.06
C THR A 63 11.19 -1.27 -0.91
N ARG A 64 11.75 -0.33 -0.16
CA ARG A 64 11.20 1.02 -0.03
C ARG A 64 11.37 1.83 -1.32
N VAL A 65 10.28 2.43 -1.80
CA VAL A 65 10.21 3.34 -2.95
C VAL A 65 9.47 4.62 -2.53
N GLY A 66 10.24 5.68 -2.25
CA GLY A 66 9.69 6.91 -1.66
C GLY A 66 9.19 6.65 -0.24
N ASN A 67 7.91 6.94 0.02
CA ASN A 67 7.26 6.64 1.31
C ASN A 67 6.46 5.32 1.26
N ASN A 68 6.53 4.56 0.18
CA ASN A 68 5.83 3.28 0.03
C ASN A 68 6.84 2.14 -0.10
N PHE A 69 6.33 0.92 -0.14
CA PHE A 69 7.08 -0.31 -0.27
C PHE A 69 6.54 -1.10 -1.46
N VAL A 70 7.45 -1.75 -2.17
CA VAL A 70 7.15 -2.60 -3.32
C VAL A 70 7.69 -3.98 -2.99
N PHE A 71 6.83 -5.00 -3.03
CA PHE A 71 7.28 -6.37 -2.86
C PHE A 71 8.21 -6.80 -3.99
N ASP A 72 9.16 -7.68 -3.69
CA ASP A 72 10.16 -8.13 -4.65
C ASP A 72 9.55 -8.80 -5.88
N GLU A 73 10.24 -8.73 -7.03
CA GLU A 73 9.74 -9.29 -8.29
C GLU A 73 9.49 -10.81 -8.16
N GLY A 74 8.30 -11.24 -8.57
CA GLY A 74 7.88 -12.64 -8.48
C GLY A 74 7.31 -13.05 -7.12
N PHE A 75 7.38 -12.20 -6.10
CA PHE A 75 6.65 -12.39 -4.85
C PHE A 75 5.17 -12.04 -5.03
N ILE A 76 4.28 -12.95 -4.60
CA ILE A 76 2.83 -12.75 -4.68
C ILE A 76 2.31 -12.60 -3.25
N PHE A 77 2.21 -11.36 -2.79
CA PHE A 77 1.60 -11.05 -1.51
C PHE A 77 0.09 -11.33 -1.53
N ARG A 78 -0.42 -11.95 -0.46
CA ARG A 78 -1.87 -12.15 -0.25
C ARG A 78 -2.30 -11.70 1.15
N CYS A 79 -3.46 -11.09 1.23
CA CYS A 79 -4.12 -10.85 2.51
C CYS A 79 -4.52 -12.19 3.13
N GLY A 80 -4.18 -12.38 4.40
CA GLY A 80 -4.40 -13.55 5.22
C GLY A 80 -3.12 -14.35 5.49
N ASP A 81 -2.03 -13.99 4.82
CA ASP A 81 -0.74 -14.68 4.98
C ASP A 81 0.07 -14.12 6.16
N ASP A 82 1.10 -14.86 6.58
CA ASP A 82 1.94 -14.50 7.74
C ASP A 82 2.60 -13.13 7.57
N LEU A 83 3.00 -12.75 6.35
CA LEU A 83 3.59 -11.45 6.07
C LEU A 83 2.58 -10.30 6.27
N GLU A 84 1.28 -10.51 6.03
CA GLU A 84 0.28 -9.50 6.40
C GLU A 84 0.34 -9.29 7.91
N ASN A 85 0.32 -10.36 8.70
CA ASN A 85 0.32 -10.27 10.15
C ASN A 85 1.58 -9.57 10.71
N GLU A 86 2.72 -9.74 10.08
CA GLU A 86 3.95 -9.00 10.41
C GLU A 86 3.77 -7.50 10.16
N ILE A 87 3.30 -7.12 8.97
CA ILE A 87 3.03 -5.71 8.62
C ILE A 87 1.96 -5.11 9.55
N LEU A 88 0.91 -5.87 9.89
CA LEU A 88 -0.11 -5.44 10.86
C LEU A 88 0.50 -5.20 12.23
N THR A 89 1.36 -6.10 12.70
CA THR A 89 1.99 -5.98 14.03
C THR A 89 2.90 -4.77 14.09
N ALA A 90 3.75 -4.57 13.09
CA ALA A 90 4.64 -3.42 12.95
C ALA A 90 3.85 -2.09 12.86
N CYS A 91 2.72 -2.07 12.15
CA CYS A 91 1.90 -0.88 12.03
C CYS A 91 1.05 -0.59 13.29
N GLN A 92 0.49 -1.60 13.95
CA GLN A 92 -0.49 -1.39 15.02
C GLN A 92 0.14 -1.31 16.40
N GLY A 93 1.15 -2.13 16.69
CA GLY A 93 1.71 -2.26 18.03
C GLY A 93 2.48 -1.02 18.51
N PRO A 94 3.53 -0.58 17.78
CA PRO A 94 4.42 0.48 18.25
C PRO A 94 3.87 1.90 18.04
N ILE A 95 3.11 2.11 16.97
CA ILE A 95 2.71 3.45 16.50
C ILE A 95 1.20 3.70 16.52
N ASN A 96 0.41 2.75 17.07
CA ASN A 96 -1.06 2.78 17.08
C ASN A 96 -1.67 3.08 15.70
N GLY A 97 -1.01 2.59 14.64
CA GLY A 97 -1.48 2.73 13.28
C GLY A 97 -2.70 1.86 13.00
N VAL A 98 -3.38 2.15 11.90
CA VAL A 98 -4.45 1.31 11.35
C VAL A 98 -3.95 0.74 10.04
N SER A 99 -4.00 -0.59 9.93
CA SER A 99 -3.68 -1.28 8.68
C SER A 99 -4.93 -1.84 8.01
N THR A 100 -4.93 -1.80 6.68
CA THR A 100 -5.99 -2.38 5.85
C THR A 100 -5.36 -3.17 4.72
N CYS A 101 -5.84 -4.39 4.48
CA CYS A 101 -5.41 -5.20 3.34
C CYS A 101 -6.53 -5.29 2.30
N LYS A 102 -6.18 -4.99 1.05
CA LYS A 102 -7.08 -5.02 -0.09
C LYS A 102 -6.61 -6.06 -1.08
N LYS A 103 -7.50 -7.01 -1.38
CA LYS A 103 -7.25 -8.01 -2.41
C LYS A 103 -7.03 -7.35 -3.77
N GLY A 104 -5.97 -7.76 -4.45
CA GLY A 104 -5.68 -7.37 -5.81
C GLY A 104 -6.74 -7.90 -6.76
N ALA A 105 -6.87 -7.27 -7.93
CA ALA A 105 -7.64 -7.89 -8.99
C ALA A 105 -6.98 -9.24 -9.34
N PRO A 106 -7.77 -10.31 -9.61
CA PRO A 106 -7.19 -11.53 -10.15
C PRO A 106 -6.43 -11.15 -11.43
N ALA A 107 -5.24 -11.74 -11.62
CA ALA A 107 -4.49 -11.60 -12.87
C ALA A 107 -5.44 -12.00 -14.00
N GLY A 108 -6.00 -11.00 -14.68
CA GLY A 108 -6.85 -11.24 -15.83
C GLY A 108 -5.98 -11.89 -16.89
N LEU A 109 -6.32 -13.12 -17.24
CA LEU A 109 -5.91 -13.77 -18.48
C LEU A 109 -6.10 -12.78 -19.63
N GLY A 110 -5.02 -12.15 -20.06
CA GLY A 110 -4.90 -11.43 -21.31
C GLY A 110 -4.13 -12.30 -22.29
#